data_AF-A0A7Y8HEW3-F1
#
_entry.id   AF-A0A7Y8HEW3-F1
#
_cell.length_a   1.000
_cell.length_b   1.000
_cell.length_c   1.000
_cell.angle_alpha   90.00
_cell.angle_beta   90.00
_cell.angle_gamma   90.00
#
_symmetry.space_group_name_H-M   'P 1'
#
loop_
_entity.id
_entity.type
_entity.pdbx_description
1 polymer ?
#
loop_
_entity_poly.entity_id
_entity_poly.type
_entity_poly.pdbx_seq_one_letter_code
_entity_poly.pdbx_strand_id
1 'polypeptide(L)'
;MRRLLLSFLILFICFPLSAECNSSIIGSWKFKNEQIEIVAEFLPDGTFRQVNVTPKGRETYTGRFQLAGQTLNIHPQGAPQPQQIICRFADADTILATYPSGETLQWKRLKGARTQEKPSKAPEPQSGAAVKGAAGPATFSPTGKRPTLLMQRTWEPKEKAFTFLVPNGWIFKGGVFNVNPLTQNGPGNSMAPKCDLVVQRDDRGTVMIRFAPSWNYADLTYSPTGFSFFKPGQYYQGMLVKVMPTPKQFLTELFQAARPQASQVTVVAEDPMREMVAAVYRANQQVNQQLQQMGLKPNRYDGLAILVEYTEGGERYREVLRTIITDARTGAFMWTNEHTIQFRAPMNEFEAWKPALDVIHNSIELNPQWIAAVTRAMDQRAKMALDTQRYINKVANEIVENRRRTHAEIRYENYLFITGQDEYINPFTKKVELDTSAYRHRWMNNHGDILYTDESTYNPQEHEKRPNYEWKKTQVRPR
;
A
#
# COMPACT_ATOMS: atom_id res chain seq x y z
N MET A 1 -7.35 -14.58 3.95
CA MET A 1 -7.85 -13.18 3.85
C MET A 1 -7.63 -12.32 5.10
N ARG A 2 -7.69 -12.85 6.34
CA ARG A 2 -7.61 -12.10 7.62
C ARG A 2 -6.34 -11.26 7.86
N ARG A 3 -5.25 -11.51 7.12
CA ARG A 3 -3.95 -10.80 7.22
C ARG A 3 -3.56 -10.05 5.93
N LEU A 4 -4.31 -10.25 4.85
CA LEU A 4 -3.95 -9.79 3.50
C LEU A 4 -4.28 -8.32 3.25
N LEU A 5 -5.15 -7.68 4.06
CA LEU A 5 -5.47 -6.25 3.93
C LEU A 5 -4.63 -5.38 4.88
N LEU A 6 -4.06 -5.97 5.94
CA LEU A 6 -3.31 -5.24 6.96
C LEU A 6 -1.83 -5.02 6.55
N SER A 7 -1.23 -5.95 5.79
CA SER A 7 0.15 -5.83 5.31
C SER A 7 0.33 -4.91 4.11
N PHE A 8 -0.75 -4.53 3.40
CA PHE A 8 -0.68 -3.65 2.22
C PHE A 8 -0.81 -2.16 2.54
N LEU A 9 -0.88 -1.79 3.82
CA LEU A 9 -1.33 -0.47 4.26
C LEU A 9 -0.21 0.54 4.62
N ILE A 10 1.06 0.15 4.51
CA ILE A 10 2.20 1.02 4.81
C ILE A 10 2.77 1.52 3.48
N LEU A 11 2.07 2.46 2.84
CA LEU A 11 2.57 3.04 1.59
C LEU A 11 2.06 4.47 1.41
N PHE A 12 2.43 5.31 2.38
CA PHE A 12 2.27 6.75 2.27
C PHE A 12 3.41 7.46 3.00
N ILE A 13 4.60 7.33 2.44
CA ILE A 13 5.66 8.28 2.78
C ILE A 13 6.35 8.66 1.47
N CYS A 14 5.97 9.82 0.93
CA CYS A 14 6.84 10.59 0.06
C CYS A 14 8.02 11.03 0.94
N PHE A 15 9.00 10.16 1.12
CA PHE A 15 10.26 10.61 1.66
C PHE A 15 10.91 11.48 0.58
N PRO A 16 11.45 12.67 0.89
CA PRO A 16 12.70 12.99 0.24
C PRO A 16 13.62 11.81 0.59
N LEU A 17 13.96 10.99 -0.40
CA LEU A 17 15.27 10.37 -0.40
C LEU A 17 16.23 11.55 -0.44
N SER A 18 16.51 12.13 0.73
CA SER A 18 17.78 12.76 0.98
C SER A 18 18.76 11.77 0.40
N ALA A 19 19.55 12.19 -0.59
CA ALA A 19 20.70 11.42 -1.03
C ALA A 19 21.32 10.86 0.25
N GLU A 20 21.27 9.53 0.41
CA GLU A 20 21.79 8.87 1.59
C GLU A 20 23.23 9.36 1.69
N CYS A 21 23.46 10.34 2.56
CA CYS A 21 24.78 10.65 3.04
C CYS A 21 25.09 9.37 3.80
N ASN A 22 25.69 8.38 3.13
CA ASN A 22 25.88 7.00 3.56
C ASN A 22 26.19 6.96 5.06
N SER A 23 25.14 6.92 5.89
CA SER A 23 25.25 7.02 7.35
C SER A 23 25.38 5.60 7.83
N SER A 24 26.43 4.96 7.31
CA SER A 24 26.79 3.62 7.69
C SER A 24 27.44 3.69 9.07
N ILE A 25 26.96 2.86 10.00
CA ILE A 25 27.62 2.70 11.29
C ILE A 25 29.02 2.07 11.14
N ILE A 26 29.31 1.46 9.98
CA ILE A 26 30.63 0.92 9.67
C ILE A 26 31.70 2.00 9.76
N GLY A 27 32.79 1.69 10.44
CA GLY A 27 33.92 2.58 10.68
C GLY A 27 34.24 2.75 12.17
N SER A 28 35.20 3.61 12.44
CA SER A 28 35.64 3.93 13.80
C SER A 28 34.94 5.17 14.34
N TRP A 29 34.46 5.10 15.58
CA TRP A 29 33.73 6.13 16.29
C TRP A 29 34.37 6.38 17.64
N LYS A 30 34.38 7.64 18.06
CA LYS A 30 34.98 8.07 19.32
C LYS A 30 34.02 8.93 20.12
N PHE A 31 33.93 8.63 21.41
CA PHE A 31 33.35 9.48 22.43
C PHE A 31 34.40 9.76 23.50
N LYS A 32 34.40 10.98 24.05
CA LYS A 32 35.30 11.35 25.14
C LYS A 32 34.63 12.37 26.04
N ASN A 33 34.64 12.11 27.34
CA ASN A 33 34.35 13.08 28.40
C ASN A 33 35.48 13.02 29.45
N GLU A 34 35.27 13.65 30.62
CA GLU A 34 36.25 13.68 31.71
C GLU A 34 36.51 12.31 32.35
N GLN A 35 35.57 11.38 32.25
CA GLN A 35 35.58 10.10 32.97
C GLN A 35 35.96 8.91 32.09
N ILE A 36 35.66 8.98 30.79
CA ILE A 36 35.84 7.87 29.87
C ILE A 36 36.12 8.35 28.43
N GLU A 37 37.01 7.65 27.76
CA GLU A 37 37.19 7.68 26.32
C GLU A 37 36.78 6.33 25.73
N ILE A 38 35.80 6.33 24.82
CA ILE A 38 35.30 5.14 24.13
C ILE A 38 35.69 5.24 22.67
N VAL A 39 36.35 4.21 22.14
CA VAL A 39 36.61 4.06 20.71
C VAL A 39 35.97 2.75 20.24
N ALA A 40 34.95 2.83 19.39
CA ALA A 40 34.23 1.69 18.84
C ALA A 40 34.43 1.58 17.33
N GLU A 41 34.85 0.42 16.86
CA GLU A 41 35.05 0.08 15.46
C GLU A 41 34.03 -0.98 15.05
N PHE A 42 33.20 -0.66 14.06
CA PHE A 42 32.20 -1.57 13.49
C PHE A 42 32.65 -1.99 12.09
N LEU A 43 32.75 -3.30 11.87
CA LEU A 43 33.25 -3.89 10.63
C LEU A 43 32.11 -4.36 9.72
N PRO A 44 32.29 -4.37 8.39
CA PRO A 44 31.24 -4.79 7.44
C PRO A 44 30.72 -6.21 7.65
N ASP A 45 31.50 -7.08 8.30
CA ASP A 45 31.15 -8.48 8.57
C ASP A 45 30.22 -8.67 9.78
N GLY A 46 29.78 -7.58 10.40
CA GLY A 46 28.90 -7.61 11.58
C GLY A 46 29.63 -7.83 12.90
N THR A 47 30.97 -7.73 12.92
CA THR A 47 31.76 -7.73 14.15
C THR A 47 32.13 -6.33 14.62
N PHE A 48 32.38 -6.16 15.91
CA PHE A 48 32.84 -4.90 16.45
C PHE A 48 33.98 -5.09 17.45
N ARG A 49 34.75 -4.02 17.63
CA ARG A 49 35.75 -3.87 18.69
C ARG A 49 35.55 -2.54 19.38
N GLN A 50 35.43 -2.54 20.70
CA GLN A 50 35.29 -1.34 21.51
C GLN A 50 36.41 -1.29 22.55
N VAL A 51 37.02 -0.12 22.71
CA VAL A 51 38.03 0.15 23.73
C VAL A 51 37.50 1.25 24.62
N ASN A 52 37.39 0.96 25.91
CA ASN A 52 37.03 1.92 26.95
C ASN A 52 38.30 2.26 27.74
N VAL A 53 38.63 3.54 27.83
CA VAL A 53 39.75 4.04 28.64
C VAL A 53 39.16 4.90 29.75
N THR A 54 39.34 4.46 30.99
CA THR A 54 38.95 5.18 32.20
C THR A 54 40.20 5.49 33.04
N PRO A 55 40.11 6.36 34.07
CA PRO A 55 41.21 6.54 35.02
C PRO A 55 41.66 5.25 35.71
N LYS A 56 40.79 4.23 35.78
CA LYS A 56 41.10 2.94 36.41
C LYS A 56 41.81 1.95 35.49
N GLY A 57 41.90 2.25 34.19
CA GLY A 57 42.55 1.39 33.21
C GLY A 57 41.84 1.33 31.86
N ARG A 58 42.33 0.43 31.02
CA ARG A 58 41.85 0.21 29.65
C ARG A 58 41.18 -1.15 29.55
N GLU A 59 39.93 -1.16 29.10
CA GLU A 59 39.14 -2.36 28.83
C GLU A 59 38.88 -2.49 27.34
N THR A 60 38.87 -3.71 26.81
CA THR A 60 38.59 -3.98 25.39
C THR A 60 37.50 -5.03 25.28
N TYR A 61 36.48 -4.73 24.49
CA TYR A 61 35.37 -5.62 24.17
C TYR A 61 35.40 -5.94 22.69
N THR A 62 35.09 -7.19 22.35
CA THR A 62 34.89 -7.65 20.97
C THR A 62 33.59 -8.42 20.91
N GLY A 63 32.97 -8.51 19.74
CA GLY A 63 31.76 -9.31 19.59
C GLY A 63 31.05 -9.06 18.27
N ARG A 64 29.73 -9.30 18.26
CA ARG A 64 28.87 -9.06 17.09
C ARG A 64 27.94 -7.91 17.31
N PHE A 65 27.57 -7.22 16.24
CA PHE A 65 26.55 -6.19 16.28
C PHE A 65 25.53 -6.37 15.15
N GLN A 66 24.33 -5.83 15.34
CA GLN A 66 23.31 -5.72 14.32
C GLN A 66 22.61 -4.38 14.45
N LEU A 67 22.54 -3.62 13.35
CA LEU A 67 21.78 -2.38 13.28
C LEU A 67 20.43 -2.65 12.61
N ALA A 68 19.33 -2.46 13.35
CA ALA A 68 17.97 -2.58 12.86
C ALA A 68 17.25 -1.23 13.00
N GLY A 69 17.21 -0.45 11.92
CA GLY A 69 16.73 0.94 11.95
C GLY A 69 17.63 1.80 12.84
N GLN A 70 17.06 2.40 13.89
CA GLN A 70 17.82 3.17 14.90
C GLN A 70 18.32 2.31 16.06
N THR A 71 18.05 1.01 16.07
CA THR A 71 18.43 0.14 17.19
C THR A 71 19.72 -0.61 16.86
N LEU A 72 20.78 -0.31 17.60
CA LEU A 72 22.05 -1.02 17.58
C LEU A 72 22.05 -2.09 18.69
N ASN A 73 22.02 -3.36 18.29
CA ASN A 73 22.15 -4.49 19.19
C ASN A 73 23.61 -4.95 19.21
N ILE A 74 24.29 -4.84 20.34
CA ILE A 74 25.68 -5.26 20.54
C ILE A 74 25.70 -6.51 21.42
N HIS A 75 26.43 -7.54 20.99
CA HIS A 75 26.64 -8.79 21.70
C HIS A 75 28.14 -8.96 22.01
N PRO A 76 28.64 -8.41 23.13
CA PRO A 76 30.03 -8.59 23.52
C PRO A 76 30.31 -10.05 23.86
N GLN A 77 31.47 -10.55 23.42
CA GLN A 77 31.95 -11.88 23.74
C GLN A 77 32.25 -11.96 25.25
N GLY A 78 31.65 -12.94 25.92
CA GLY A 78 31.83 -13.14 27.37
C GLY A 78 30.91 -12.29 28.26
N ALA A 79 30.06 -11.43 27.70
CA ALA A 79 29.02 -10.74 28.46
C ALA A 79 27.69 -11.53 28.43
N PRO A 80 26.98 -11.66 29.56
CA PRO A 80 25.78 -12.49 29.65
C PRO A 80 24.55 -11.90 28.97
N GLN A 81 24.54 -10.60 28.63
CA GLN A 81 23.39 -9.94 28.02
C GLN A 81 23.79 -9.00 26.86
N PRO A 82 23.03 -9.02 25.75
CA PRO A 82 23.18 -8.04 24.69
C PRO A 82 22.79 -6.64 25.17
N GLN A 83 23.45 -5.64 24.62
CA GLN A 83 23.13 -4.24 24.86
C GLN A 83 22.35 -3.68 23.67
N GLN A 84 21.24 -3.00 23.96
CA GLN A 84 20.42 -2.33 22.96
C GLN A 84 20.63 -0.82 23.08
N ILE A 85 21.18 -0.20 22.05
CA ILE A 85 21.49 1.23 22.01
C ILE A 85 20.66 1.87 20.90
N ILE A 86 20.02 3.00 21.18
CA ILE A 86 19.31 3.77 20.16
C ILE A 86 20.28 4.75 19.52
N CYS A 87 20.65 4.52 18.27
CA CYS A 87 21.53 5.36 17.48
C CYS A 87 20.73 6.25 16.52
N ARG A 88 20.96 7.56 16.60
CA ARG A 88 20.47 8.55 15.63
C ARG A 88 21.65 9.28 15.00
N PHE A 89 21.75 9.25 13.68
CA PHE A 89 22.76 10.04 12.97
C PHE A 89 22.32 11.50 12.95
N ALA A 90 23.12 12.37 13.54
CA ALA A 90 22.93 13.82 13.43
C ALA A 90 23.48 14.33 12.08
N ASP A 91 24.57 13.71 11.61
CA ASP A 91 25.18 13.89 10.30
C ASP A 91 26.02 12.65 9.93
N ALA A 92 26.77 12.67 8.81
CA ALA A 92 27.56 11.52 8.35
C ALA A 92 28.70 11.11 9.30
N ASP A 93 29.18 12.05 10.13
CA ASP A 93 30.32 11.93 11.03
C ASP A 93 29.91 11.98 12.52
N THR A 94 28.60 12.07 12.84
CA THR A 94 28.10 12.23 14.21
C THR A 94 26.91 11.30 14.50
N ILE A 95 27.03 10.46 15.54
CA ILE A 95 25.95 9.62 16.08
C ILE A 95 25.58 10.10 17.49
N LEU A 96 24.28 10.21 17.77
CA LEU A 96 23.71 10.29 19.11
C LEU A 96 23.29 8.89 19.55
N ALA A 97 24.04 8.29 20.47
CA ALA A 97 23.84 6.94 21.00
C ALA A 97 23.17 7.02 22.38
N THR A 98 21.91 6.60 22.49
CA THR A 98 21.15 6.59 23.75
C THR A 98 21.11 5.18 24.32
N TYR A 99 21.65 5.02 25.53
CA TYR A 99 21.72 3.75 26.24
C TYR A 99 20.41 3.45 26.97
N PRO A 100 20.16 2.18 27.40
CA PRO A 100 18.99 1.82 28.19
C PRO A 100 18.86 2.59 29.52
N SER A 101 19.97 3.13 30.04
CA SER A 101 20.00 4.01 31.21
C SER A 101 19.35 5.38 30.96
N GLY A 102 19.07 5.74 29.70
CA GLY A 102 18.61 7.06 29.30
C GLY A 102 19.74 8.05 28.98
N GLU A 103 21.00 7.67 29.21
CA GLU A 103 22.16 8.50 28.88
C GLU A 103 22.38 8.55 27.35
N THR A 104 22.56 9.75 26.81
CA THR A 104 22.86 9.98 25.38
C THR A 104 24.30 10.45 25.20
N LEU A 105 25.10 9.68 24.47
CA LEU A 105 26.47 10.00 24.12
C LEU A 105 26.56 10.47 22.66
N GLN A 106 27.35 11.52 22.40
CA GLN A 106 27.63 11.98 21.04
C GLN A 106 28.95 11.41 20.53
N TRP A 107 28.86 10.43 19.64
CA TRP A 107 30.00 9.77 19.02
C TRP A 107 30.39 10.48 17.73
N LYS A 108 31.69 10.75 17.55
CA LYS A 108 32.24 11.33 16.32
C LYS A 108 33.04 10.30 15.55
N ARG A 109 32.86 10.27 14.22
CA ARG A 109 33.61 9.38 13.33
C ARG A 109 35.09 9.79 13.29
N LEU A 110 35.97 8.81 13.46
CA LEU A 110 37.41 9.00 13.26
C LEU A 110 37.70 8.98 11.75
N LYS A 111 38.07 10.15 11.20
CA LYS A 111 38.53 10.28 9.80
C LYS A 111 39.93 9.64 9.68
N GLY A 112 40.00 8.35 9.33
CA GLY A 112 41.32 7.70 9.23
C GLY A 112 41.39 6.25 8.74
N ALA A 113 40.30 5.47 8.70
CA ALA A 113 40.36 4.06 8.30
C ALA A 113 39.46 3.78 7.08
N ARG A 114 39.80 4.33 5.92
CA ARG A 114 39.36 3.75 4.64
C ARG A 114 40.40 2.71 4.24
N THR A 115 40.19 1.46 4.62
CA THR A 115 40.89 0.34 3.99
C THR A 115 40.31 0.22 2.57
N GLN A 116 40.91 0.95 1.62
CA GLN A 116 40.69 0.67 0.21
C GLN A 116 41.34 -0.68 -0.10
N GLU A 117 40.54 -1.74 -0.13
CA GLU A 117 40.92 -2.95 -0.86
C GLU A 117 41.10 -2.56 -2.33
N LYS A 118 42.36 -2.57 -2.75
CA LYS A 118 42.81 -2.36 -4.11
C LYS A 118 42.46 -3.65 -4.90
N PRO A 119 41.60 -3.60 -5.93
CA PRO A 119 41.34 -4.79 -6.73
C PRO A 119 42.59 -5.17 -7.51
N SER A 120 43.01 -6.42 -7.37
CA SER A 120 44.10 -7.04 -8.10
C SER A 120 43.84 -6.99 -9.61
N LYS A 121 44.89 -6.67 -10.38
CA LYS A 121 44.91 -6.70 -11.85
C LYS A 121 44.61 -8.12 -12.36
N ALA A 122 43.63 -8.23 -13.23
CA ALA A 122 43.41 -9.37 -14.14
C ALA A 122 43.16 -8.82 -15.56
N PRO A 123 43.45 -9.59 -16.63
CA PRO A 123 44.04 -9.08 -17.87
C PRO A 123 43.05 -8.45 -18.85
N GLU A 124 43.59 -7.61 -19.73
CA GLU A 124 42.91 -7.01 -20.89
C GLU A 124 42.16 -8.05 -21.74
N PRO A 125 40.87 -7.80 -22.07
CA PRO A 125 40.25 -8.41 -23.23
C PRO A 125 40.49 -7.55 -24.47
N GLN A 126 40.89 -8.25 -25.51
CA GLN A 126 41.15 -7.76 -26.86
C GLN A 126 39.96 -7.00 -27.45
N SER A 127 40.32 -5.95 -28.20
CA SER A 127 39.51 -5.21 -29.16
C SER A 127 38.57 -6.09 -29.99
N GLY A 128 37.26 -5.81 -29.90
CA GLY A 128 36.24 -6.35 -30.80
C GLY A 128 34.98 -5.47 -30.84
N ALA A 129 34.81 -4.79 -31.97
CA ALA A 129 33.58 -4.22 -32.55
C ALA A 129 32.61 -3.44 -31.62
N ALA A 130 32.60 -2.13 -31.83
CA ALA A 130 31.66 -1.17 -31.27
C ALA A 130 30.19 -1.44 -31.67
N VAL A 131 29.30 -1.52 -30.67
CA VAL A 131 27.88 -1.19 -30.80
C VAL A 131 27.61 0.02 -29.90
N LYS A 132 27.38 1.18 -30.53
CA LYS A 132 26.98 2.43 -29.87
C LYS A 132 25.55 2.29 -29.35
N GLY A 133 25.31 2.58 -28.07
CA GLY A 133 23.96 2.67 -27.53
C GLY A 133 23.85 2.69 -26.00
N ALA A 134 24.60 3.56 -25.31
CA ALA A 134 24.29 3.92 -23.93
C ALA A 134 24.55 5.42 -23.76
N ALA A 135 23.47 6.20 -23.72
CA ALA A 135 23.53 7.62 -23.44
C ALA A 135 24.08 7.82 -22.02
N GLY A 136 25.28 8.39 -21.92
CA GLY A 136 25.78 8.92 -20.66
C GLY A 136 24.92 10.10 -20.19
N PRO A 137 25.01 10.50 -18.91
CA PRO A 137 24.30 11.67 -18.40
C PRO A 137 24.71 12.90 -19.21
N ALA A 138 23.74 13.50 -19.90
CA ALA A 138 23.98 14.69 -20.69
C ALA A 138 24.45 15.84 -19.79
N THR A 139 25.74 16.17 -19.89
CA THR A 139 26.32 17.34 -19.21
C THR A 139 25.98 18.59 -20.00
N PHE A 140 25.02 19.37 -19.49
CA PHE A 140 24.68 20.70 -20.02
C PHE A 140 25.36 21.80 -19.21
N SER A 141 26.00 22.75 -19.90
CA SER A 141 26.62 23.92 -19.25
C SER A 141 25.56 24.99 -18.95
N PRO A 142 25.46 25.51 -17.71
CA PRO A 142 24.49 26.56 -17.38
C PRO A 142 24.91 27.88 -18.02
N THR A 143 24.15 28.37 -18.99
CA THR A 143 24.42 29.64 -19.70
C THR A 143 23.73 30.87 -19.11
N GLY A 144 23.28 30.82 -17.84
CA GLY A 144 22.57 31.93 -17.18
C GLY A 144 23.06 32.23 -15.77
N LYS A 145 23.03 33.51 -15.36
CA LYS A 145 23.19 33.91 -13.96
C LYS A 145 22.09 33.25 -13.12
N ARG A 146 22.48 32.49 -12.09
CA ARG A 146 21.52 31.90 -11.16
C ARG A 146 20.81 33.01 -10.37
N PRO A 147 19.48 32.96 -10.22
CA PRO A 147 18.77 33.95 -9.43
C PRO A 147 19.15 33.81 -7.95
N THR A 148 19.32 34.94 -7.26
CA THR A 148 19.39 34.96 -5.79
C THR A 148 17.97 34.79 -5.25
N LEU A 149 17.75 33.74 -4.46
CA LEU A 149 16.43 33.40 -3.92
C LEU A 149 16.46 33.43 -2.39
N LEU A 150 15.49 34.14 -1.80
CA LEU A 150 15.16 33.98 -0.38
C LEU A 150 14.15 32.85 -0.26
N MET A 151 14.52 31.77 0.42
CA MET A 151 13.66 30.61 0.65
C MET A 151 13.00 30.72 2.03
N GLN A 152 11.68 30.59 2.08
CA GLN A 152 10.91 30.61 3.32
C GLN A 152 10.33 29.22 3.61
N ARG A 153 10.46 28.77 4.86
CA ARG A 153 9.81 27.54 5.32
C ARG A 153 8.32 27.81 5.53
N THR A 154 7.50 27.02 4.86
CA THR A 154 6.05 27.18 4.84
C THR A 154 5.37 25.84 5.09
N TRP A 155 4.21 25.88 5.73
CA TRP A 155 3.37 24.71 5.95
C TRP A 155 2.60 24.33 4.68
N GLU A 156 2.41 23.04 4.47
CA GLU A 156 1.38 22.54 3.55
C GLU A 156 0.01 23.17 3.92
N PRO A 157 -0.72 23.74 2.95
CA PRO A 157 -1.80 24.69 3.22
C PRO A 157 -3.06 24.08 3.83
N LYS A 158 -3.34 22.79 3.65
CA LYS A 158 -4.62 22.19 4.03
C LYS A 158 -4.58 21.53 5.41
N GLU A 159 -3.65 20.62 5.62
CA GLU A 159 -3.60 19.79 6.83
C GLU A 159 -2.36 20.05 7.69
N LYS A 160 -1.42 20.89 7.22
CA LYS A 160 -0.12 21.13 7.88
C LYS A 160 0.62 19.82 8.13
N ALA A 161 0.54 18.92 7.15
CA ALA A 161 1.13 17.59 7.20
C ALA A 161 2.66 17.62 7.17
N PHE A 162 3.24 18.64 6.55
CA PHE A 162 4.67 18.86 6.44
C PHE A 162 4.98 20.33 6.20
N THR A 163 6.24 20.71 6.39
CA THR A 163 6.80 21.99 5.94
C THR A 163 7.78 21.77 4.80
N PHE A 164 8.00 22.80 3.99
CA PHE A 164 8.97 22.79 2.89
C PHE A 164 9.45 24.23 2.62
N LEU A 165 10.63 24.37 2.02
CA LEU A 165 11.17 25.65 1.62
C LEU A 165 10.61 26.06 0.26
N VAL A 166 10.15 27.30 0.15
CA VAL A 166 9.59 27.89 -1.07
C VAL A 166 10.25 29.25 -1.32
N PRO A 167 10.60 29.61 -2.57
CA PRO A 167 11.08 30.95 -2.84
C PRO A 167 10.01 32.00 -2.51
N ASN A 168 10.43 33.12 -1.92
CA ASN A 168 9.51 34.18 -1.55
C ASN A 168 8.72 34.68 -2.77
N GLY A 169 7.42 34.91 -2.61
CA GLY A 169 6.50 35.35 -3.66
C GLY A 169 5.97 34.27 -4.60
N TRP A 170 6.38 33.00 -4.44
CA TRP A 170 5.83 31.91 -5.26
C TRP A 170 4.46 31.47 -4.78
N ILE A 171 3.66 30.97 -5.73
CA ILE A 171 2.29 30.53 -5.52
C ILE A 171 2.30 29.02 -5.31
N PHE A 172 1.50 28.52 -4.38
CA PHE A 172 1.26 27.09 -4.25
C PHE A 172 -0.24 26.78 -4.26
N LYS A 173 -0.61 25.69 -4.93
CA LYS A 173 -1.99 25.25 -5.16
C LYS A 173 -2.12 23.79 -4.75
N GLY A 174 -3.29 23.42 -4.23
CA GLY A 174 -3.55 22.06 -3.79
C GLY A 174 -3.10 21.81 -2.35
N GLY A 175 -2.54 20.64 -2.08
CA GLY A 175 -2.16 20.19 -0.75
C GLY A 175 -2.63 18.77 -0.43
N VAL A 176 -2.60 18.43 0.85
CA VAL A 176 -3.08 17.14 1.36
C VAL A 176 -4.60 17.10 1.33
N PHE A 177 -5.16 15.95 0.95
CA PHE A 177 -6.61 15.73 0.93
C PHE A 177 -6.95 14.27 1.22
N ASN A 178 -8.17 14.05 1.72
CA ASN A 178 -8.71 12.72 1.96
C ASN A 178 -9.75 12.38 0.90
N VAL A 179 -9.77 11.11 0.47
CA VAL A 179 -10.75 10.61 -0.49
C VAL A 179 -11.96 10.06 0.25
N ASN A 180 -13.16 10.49 -0.12
CA ASN A 180 -14.39 9.96 0.47
C ASN A 180 -14.72 8.57 -0.15
N PRO A 181 -14.75 7.48 0.65
CA PRO A 181 -15.06 6.15 0.12
C PRO A 181 -16.49 6.01 -0.41
N LEU A 182 -17.43 6.83 0.07
CA LEU A 182 -18.83 6.80 -0.34
C LEU A 182 -19.03 7.35 -1.76
N THR A 183 -18.18 8.27 -2.19
CA THR A 183 -18.24 8.85 -3.54
C THR A 183 -17.35 8.11 -4.54
N GLN A 184 -16.45 7.25 -4.07
CA GLN A 184 -15.52 6.48 -4.89
C GLN A 184 -15.87 5.00 -4.97
N ASN A 185 -17.04 4.56 -4.48
CA ASN A 185 -17.44 3.14 -4.51
C ASN A 185 -16.44 2.19 -3.81
N GLY A 186 -15.83 2.65 -2.71
CA GLY A 186 -15.05 1.78 -1.82
C GLY A 186 -13.78 2.40 -1.25
N PRO A 187 -13.06 1.63 -0.42
CA PRO A 187 -12.04 2.17 0.47
C PRO A 187 -10.65 2.34 -0.16
N GLY A 188 -10.38 1.75 -1.31
CA GLY A 188 -9.03 1.52 -1.84
C GLY A 188 -8.16 2.77 -2.00
N ASN A 189 -8.75 3.95 -2.18
CA ASN A 189 -8.04 5.23 -2.18
C ASN A 189 -8.34 6.14 -0.98
N SER A 190 -9.22 5.72 -0.06
CA SER A 190 -9.60 6.47 1.16
C SER A 190 -8.83 6.07 2.41
N MET A 191 -8.04 4.99 2.35
CA MET A 191 -7.33 4.47 3.51
C MET A 191 -6.32 5.47 4.06
N ALA A 192 -5.54 6.09 3.17
CA ALA A 192 -4.52 7.07 3.50
C ALA A 192 -4.81 8.40 2.78
N PRO A 193 -4.44 9.55 3.38
CA PRO A 193 -4.54 10.84 2.72
C PRO A 193 -3.65 10.88 1.48
N LYS A 194 -4.03 11.66 0.49
CA LYS A 194 -3.32 11.91 -0.77
C LYS A 194 -2.75 13.32 -0.75
N CYS A 195 -1.78 13.61 -1.63
CA CYS A 195 -1.24 14.96 -1.77
C CYS A 195 -1.14 15.31 -3.26
N ASP A 196 -1.78 16.40 -3.66
CA ASP A 196 -1.57 17.01 -4.97
C ASP A 196 -1.16 18.46 -4.75
N LEU A 197 0.14 18.72 -4.76
CA LEU A 197 0.69 20.04 -4.43
C LEU A 197 1.50 20.57 -5.60
N VAL A 198 1.15 21.77 -6.05
CA VAL A 198 1.90 22.53 -7.06
C VAL A 198 2.54 23.72 -6.39
N VAL A 199 3.81 23.98 -6.69
CA VAL A 199 4.55 25.18 -6.29
C VAL A 199 5.08 25.81 -7.57
N GLN A 200 4.71 27.06 -7.85
CA GLN A 200 4.95 27.72 -9.14
C GLN A 200 5.31 29.19 -8.97
N ARG A 201 6.18 29.68 -9.86
CA ARG A 201 6.67 31.07 -9.86
C ARG A 201 5.57 32.09 -10.16
N ASP A 202 4.65 31.73 -11.05
CA ASP A 202 3.56 32.58 -11.54
C ASP A 202 2.31 31.75 -11.84
N ASP A 203 1.21 32.40 -12.20
CA ASP A 203 -0.05 31.70 -12.50
C ASP A 203 0.02 30.80 -13.73
N ARG A 204 0.92 31.09 -14.67
CA ARG A 204 1.13 30.29 -15.88
C ARG A 204 1.95 29.03 -15.61
N GLY A 205 2.61 28.94 -14.46
CA GLY A 205 3.46 27.80 -14.12
C GLY A 205 4.74 27.74 -14.97
N THR A 206 5.29 28.90 -15.36
CA THR A 206 6.50 28.93 -16.22
C THR A 206 7.66 28.16 -15.62
N VAL A 207 7.88 28.32 -14.31
CA VAL A 207 8.73 27.48 -13.48
C VAL A 207 7.88 26.87 -12.39
N MET A 208 7.86 25.53 -12.29
CA MET A 208 7.02 24.83 -11.32
C MET A 208 7.58 23.47 -10.90
N ILE A 209 7.14 23.03 -9.73
CA ILE A 209 7.21 21.65 -9.26
C ILE A 209 5.80 21.19 -8.87
N ARG A 210 5.44 19.96 -9.24
CA ARG A 210 4.21 19.30 -8.77
C ARG A 210 4.52 17.96 -8.13
N PHE A 211 4.00 17.77 -6.94
CA PHE A 211 3.89 16.48 -6.27
C PHE A 211 2.53 15.89 -6.64
N ALA A 212 2.52 14.94 -7.57
CA ALA A 212 1.27 14.34 -8.02
C ALA A 212 0.78 13.30 -7.00
N PRO A 213 -0.55 13.14 -6.86
CA PRO A 213 -1.12 12.21 -5.90
C PRO A 213 -0.83 10.76 -6.27
N SER A 214 -0.49 9.97 -5.26
CA SER A 214 -0.37 8.52 -5.38
C SER A 214 -1.74 7.87 -5.37
N TRP A 215 -2.13 7.23 -6.47
CA TRP A 215 -3.39 6.52 -6.62
C TRP A 215 -3.16 5.01 -6.65
N ASN A 216 -4.04 4.29 -5.97
CA ASN A 216 -4.16 2.85 -6.10
C ASN A 216 -5.12 2.55 -7.26
N TYR A 217 -4.66 1.70 -8.17
CA TYR A 217 -5.41 1.20 -9.32
C TYR A 217 -5.61 -0.29 -9.19
N ALA A 218 -6.77 -0.78 -9.63
CA ALA A 218 -7.05 -2.21 -9.66
C ALA A 218 -6.59 -2.81 -11.00
N ASP A 219 -5.74 -3.83 -10.94
CA ASP A 219 -5.41 -4.69 -12.07
C ASP A 219 -5.79 -6.12 -11.71
N LEU A 220 -6.94 -6.53 -12.23
CA LEU A 220 -7.58 -7.81 -11.92
C LEU A 220 -7.09 -8.95 -12.83
N THR A 221 -5.97 -8.78 -13.56
CA THR A 221 -5.45 -9.78 -14.51
C THR A 221 -5.15 -11.12 -13.85
N TYR A 222 -4.72 -11.08 -12.58
CA TYR A 222 -4.43 -12.28 -11.79
C TYR A 222 -5.58 -12.69 -10.87
N SER A 223 -6.73 -11.99 -10.93
CA SER A 223 -7.87 -12.34 -10.10
C SER A 223 -8.57 -13.58 -10.67
N PRO A 224 -8.81 -14.63 -9.86
CA PRO A 224 -9.50 -15.85 -10.29
C PRO A 224 -10.89 -15.61 -10.90
N THR A 225 -11.51 -14.46 -10.59
CA THR A 225 -12.86 -14.08 -11.03
C THR A 225 -12.93 -12.70 -11.70
N GLY A 226 -11.83 -11.93 -11.70
CA GLY A 226 -11.92 -10.46 -11.69
C GLY A 226 -12.20 -9.78 -13.02
N PHE A 227 -11.76 -10.31 -14.16
CA PHE A 227 -12.07 -9.72 -15.47
C PHE A 227 -13.46 -10.05 -15.99
N SER A 228 -14.12 -11.09 -15.46
CA SER A 228 -15.47 -11.46 -15.89
C SER A 228 -16.52 -10.45 -15.43
N PHE A 229 -16.24 -9.66 -14.38
CA PHE A 229 -17.20 -8.72 -13.78
C PHE A 229 -16.80 -7.25 -13.88
N PHE A 230 -15.50 -6.92 -13.93
CA PHE A 230 -15.02 -5.54 -13.94
C PHE A 230 -14.09 -5.26 -15.14
N LYS A 231 -14.47 -4.27 -15.95
CA LYS A 231 -13.74 -3.84 -17.14
C LYS A 231 -12.87 -2.59 -16.85
N PRO A 232 -11.79 -2.36 -17.63
CA PRO A 232 -11.03 -1.11 -17.53
C PRO A 232 -11.93 0.13 -17.63
N GLY A 233 -11.65 1.14 -16.79
CA GLY A 233 -12.48 2.35 -16.66
C GLY A 233 -13.59 2.25 -15.59
N GLN A 234 -13.91 1.05 -15.11
CA GLN A 234 -14.80 0.86 -13.96
C GLN A 234 -14.04 1.00 -12.63
N TYR A 235 -14.74 0.86 -11.51
CA TYR A 235 -14.16 0.91 -10.17
C TYR A 235 -14.30 -0.43 -9.46
N TYR A 236 -13.22 -0.85 -8.79
CA TYR A 236 -13.20 -2.01 -7.90
C TYR A 236 -12.69 -1.59 -6.53
N GLN A 237 -13.54 -1.70 -5.51
CA GLN A 237 -13.26 -1.23 -4.13
C GLN A 237 -12.73 0.21 -4.08
N GLY A 238 -13.23 1.10 -4.94
CA GLY A 238 -12.78 2.48 -5.06
C GLY A 238 -11.39 2.71 -5.63
N MET A 239 -10.87 1.72 -6.35
CA MET A 239 -9.72 1.86 -7.24
C MET A 239 -10.22 1.83 -8.69
N LEU A 240 -9.70 2.74 -9.53
CA LEU A 240 -9.97 2.68 -10.96
C LEU A 240 -9.35 1.40 -11.52
N VAL A 241 -10.15 0.61 -12.25
CA VAL A 241 -9.69 -0.60 -12.94
C VAL A 241 -8.86 -0.17 -14.13
N LYS A 242 -7.56 -0.44 -14.08
CA LYS A 242 -6.60 -0.08 -15.11
C LYS A 242 -5.47 -1.12 -15.11
N VAL A 243 -5.19 -1.68 -16.29
CA VAL A 243 -4.05 -2.59 -16.48
C VAL A 243 -2.77 -1.84 -16.11
N MET A 244 -1.89 -2.49 -15.36
CA MET A 244 -0.64 -1.85 -14.94
C MET A 244 0.21 -1.45 -16.16
N PRO A 245 0.49 -0.16 -16.35
CA PRO A 245 1.33 0.32 -17.45
C PRO A 245 2.80 0.13 -17.12
N THR A 246 3.67 0.25 -18.12
CA THR A 246 5.10 0.52 -17.86
C THR A 246 5.27 1.94 -17.28
N PRO A 247 6.35 2.23 -16.53
CA PRO A 247 6.59 3.60 -16.04
C PRO A 247 6.60 4.64 -17.17
N LYS A 248 7.16 4.31 -18.34
CA LYS A 248 7.18 5.20 -19.51
C LYS A 248 5.77 5.51 -20.03
N GLN A 249 4.92 4.49 -20.16
CA GLN A 249 3.53 4.68 -20.56
C GLN A 249 2.79 5.58 -19.55
N PHE A 250 2.92 5.30 -18.25
CA PHE A 250 2.30 6.11 -17.20
C PHE A 250 2.75 7.58 -17.27
N LEU A 251 4.06 7.83 -17.38
CA LEU A 251 4.59 9.20 -17.46
C LEU A 251 4.17 9.94 -18.74
N THR A 252 4.02 9.22 -19.85
CA THR A 252 3.56 9.78 -21.12
C THR A 252 2.08 10.20 -21.02
N GLU A 253 1.23 9.33 -20.47
CA GLU A 253 -0.19 9.65 -20.22
C GLU A 253 -0.34 10.80 -19.22
N LEU A 254 0.46 10.80 -18.15
CA LEU A 254 0.48 11.87 -17.15
C LEU A 254 0.90 13.21 -17.78
N PHE A 255 1.92 13.21 -18.64
CA PHE A 255 2.36 14.40 -19.36
C PHE A 255 1.25 14.93 -20.28
N GLN A 256 0.64 14.06 -21.08
CA GLN A 256 -0.45 14.44 -22.00
C GLN A 256 -1.64 15.04 -21.26
N ALA A 257 -2.03 14.45 -20.12
CA ALA A 257 -3.10 14.98 -19.28
C ALA A 257 -2.74 16.33 -18.63
N ALA A 258 -1.47 16.52 -18.26
CA ALA A 258 -1.00 17.76 -17.63
C ALA A 258 -0.71 18.89 -18.64
N ARG A 259 -0.43 18.55 -19.89
CA ARG A 259 -0.04 19.46 -20.99
C ARG A 259 -0.82 19.17 -22.27
N PRO A 260 -2.17 19.31 -22.26
CA PRO A 260 -2.99 18.98 -23.43
C PRO A 260 -2.71 19.89 -24.64
N GLN A 261 -2.05 21.04 -24.44
CA GLN A 261 -1.71 22.00 -25.49
C GLN A 261 -0.24 21.93 -25.92
N ALA A 262 0.55 21.00 -25.37
CA ALA A 262 1.94 20.83 -25.77
C ALA A 262 2.06 20.36 -27.22
N SER A 263 3.02 20.95 -27.93
CA SER A 263 3.38 20.61 -29.31
C SER A 263 4.89 20.37 -29.39
N GLN A 264 5.35 19.74 -30.48
CA GLN A 264 6.78 19.44 -30.70
C GLN A 264 7.42 18.65 -29.54
N VAL A 265 6.65 17.74 -28.95
CA VAL A 265 7.05 16.96 -27.78
C VAL A 265 8.14 15.96 -28.15
N THR A 266 9.28 16.02 -27.46
CA THR A 266 10.41 15.10 -27.63
C THR A 266 10.90 14.63 -26.27
N VAL A 267 11.03 13.31 -26.06
CA VAL A 267 11.76 12.76 -24.91
C VAL A 267 13.24 12.77 -25.25
N VAL A 268 14.03 13.55 -24.51
CA VAL A 268 15.46 13.77 -24.78
C VAL A 268 16.38 12.98 -23.85
N ALA A 269 15.87 12.49 -22.72
CA ALA A 269 16.61 11.61 -21.82
C ALA A 269 15.67 10.71 -21.00
N GLU A 270 16.18 9.56 -20.59
CA GLU A 270 15.51 8.59 -19.72
C GLU A 270 16.50 8.08 -18.67
N ASP A 271 16.07 7.95 -17.43
CA ASP A 271 16.82 7.36 -16.33
C ASP A 271 15.95 6.30 -15.63
N PRO A 272 16.34 5.02 -15.60
CA PRO A 272 15.60 3.96 -14.90
C PRO A 272 15.60 4.09 -13.37
N MET A 273 16.26 5.12 -12.79
CA MET A 273 16.22 5.44 -11.37
C MET A 273 16.59 4.25 -10.45
N ARG A 274 17.54 3.40 -10.88
CA ARG A 274 17.83 2.11 -10.23
C ARG A 274 18.13 2.24 -8.74
N GLU A 275 18.86 3.28 -8.34
CA GLU A 275 19.20 3.53 -6.94
C GLU A 275 17.97 3.85 -6.09
N MET A 276 17.06 4.67 -6.61
CA MET A 276 15.84 5.03 -5.92
C MET A 276 14.86 3.84 -5.86
N VAL A 277 14.75 3.06 -6.94
CA VAL A 277 13.97 1.81 -6.94
C VAL A 277 14.52 0.84 -5.90
N ALA A 278 15.84 0.68 -5.81
CA ALA A 278 16.47 -0.15 -4.80
C ALA A 278 16.23 0.37 -3.38
N ALA A 279 16.26 1.69 -3.17
CA ALA A 279 15.99 2.29 -1.88
C ALA A 279 14.53 2.10 -1.44
N VAL A 280 13.56 2.26 -2.35
CA VAL A 280 12.14 1.97 -2.07
C VAL A 280 11.92 0.48 -1.78
N TYR A 281 12.60 -0.40 -2.52
CA TYR A 281 12.58 -1.84 -2.21
C TYR A 281 13.12 -2.14 -0.81
N ARG A 282 14.24 -1.50 -0.41
CA ARG A 282 14.82 -1.61 0.94
C ARG A 282 13.87 -1.09 2.02
N ALA A 283 13.26 0.07 1.80
CA ALA A 283 12.31 0.66 2.74
C ALA A 283 11.08 -0.24 2.98
N ASN A 284 10.68 -1.02 1.98
CA ASN A 284 9.54 -1.94 2.05
C ASN A 284 9.92 -3.40 2.37
N GLN A 285 11.15 -3.67 2.83
CA GLN A 285 11.62 -5.03 3.14
C GLN A 285 10.74 -5.76 4.14
N GLN A 286 10.32 -5.08 5.22
CA GLN A 286 9.48 -5.70 6.24
C GLN A 286 8.13 -6.16 5.66
N VAL A 287 7.51 -5.34 4.81
CA VAL A 287 6.25 -5.69 4.11
C VAL A 287 6.49 -6.88 3.19
N ASN A 288 7.55 -6.84 2.38
CA ASN A 288 7.91 -7.93 1.48
C ASN A 288 8.16 -9.26 2.21
N GLN A 289 8.82 -9.23 3.37
CA GLN A 289 9.04 -10.40 4.21
C GLN A 289 7.72 -10.97 4.75
N GLN A 290 6.79 -10.11 5.18
CA GLN A 290 5.46 -10.56 5.62
C GLN A 290 4.68 -11.21 4.48
N LEU A 291 4.75 -10.68 3.26
CA LEU A 291 4.13 -11.29 2.08
C LEU A 291 4.69 -12.69 1.82
N GLN A 292 6.01 -12.84 1.87
CA GLN A 292 6.68 -14.14 1.71
C GLN A 292 6.27 -15.15 2.78
N GLN A 293 6.17 -14.73 4.06
CA GLN A 293 5.68 -15.58 5.15
C GLN A 293 4.24 -16.06 4.93
N MET A 294 3.45 -15.33 4.14
CA MET A 294 2.10 -15.72 3.75
C MET A 294 2.06 -16.55 2.44
N GLY A 295 3.21 -16.93 1.89
CA GLY A 295 3.30 -17.64 0.61
C GLY A 295 3.01 -16.76 -0.61
N LEU A 296 2.99 -15.44 -0.45
CA LEU A 296 2.79 -14.48 -1.53
C LEU A 296 4.14 -13.98 -2.06
N LYS A 297 4.16 -13.55 -3.32
CA LYS A 297 5.35 -12.90 -3.88
C LYS A 297 5.50 -11.48 -3.29
N PRO A 298 6.75 -11.02 -3.05
CA PRO A 298 7.03 -9.61 -2.75
C PRO A 298 6.47 -8.67 -3.81
N ASN A 299 6.24 -7.42 -3.40
CA ASN A 299 5.94 -6.36 -4.35
C ASN A 299 7.15 -6.12 -5.26
N ARG A 300 6.87 -5.79 -6.53
CA ARG A 300 7.91 -5.35 -7.48
C ARG A 300 7.84 -3.84 -7.64
N TYR A 301 8.98 -3.24 -7.93
CA TYR A 301 9.11 -1.80 -8.09
C TYR A 301 9.82 -1.54 -9.41
N ASP A 302 9.24 -0.67 -10.24
CA ASP A 302 9.83 -0.24 -11.50
C ASP A 302 9.76 1.29 -11.57
N GLY A 303 10.84 1.94 -11.99
CA GLY A 303 10.99 3.39 -11.89
C GLY A 303 11.51 3.98 -13.18
N LEU A 304 11.10 5.20 -13.46
CA LEU A 304 11.61 5.96 -14.60
C LEU A 304 11.53 7.45 -14.30
N ALA A 305 12.56 8.18 -14.70
CA ALA A 305 12.52 9.60 -14.94
C ALA A 305 12.68 9.84 -16.44
N ILE A 306 11.88 10.73 -17.01
CA ILE A 306 12.00 11.19 -18.39
C ILE A 306 12.22 12.70 -18.40
N LEU A 307 13.07 13.15 -19.31
CA LEU A 307 13.25 14.56 -19.65
C LEU A 307 12.53 14.83 -20.97
N VAL A 308 11.55 15.72 -20.94
CA VAL A 308 10.71 16.07 -22.08
C VAL A 308 10.97 17.51 -22.47
N GLU A 309 11.18 17.76 -23.76
CA GLU A 309 11.18 19.09 -24.36
C GLU A 309 9.94 19.28 -25.21
N TYR A 310 9.32 20.44 -25.13
CA TYR A 310 8.10 20.75 -25.89
C TYR A 310 7.88 22.25 -26.01
N THR A 311 6.94 22.63 -26.86
CA THR A 311 6.46 24.01 -27.03
C THR A 311 5.03 24.12 -26.53
N GLU A 312 4.76 25.05 -25.62
CA GLU A 312 3.42 25.35 -25.12
C GLU A 312 3.27 26.86 -24.97
N GLY A 313 2.16 27.43 -25.45
CA GLY A 313 1.94 28.89 -25.39
C GLY A 313 3.01 29.72 -26.12
N GLY A 314 3.70 29.15 -27.12
CA GLY A 314 4.75 29.83 -27.89
C GLY A 314 6.14 29.82 -27.22
N GLU A 315 6.28 29.23 -26.04
CA GLU A 315 7.55 29.12 -25.32
C GLU A 315 8.03 27.66 -25.28
N ARG A 316 9.35 27.47 -25.36
CA ARG A 316 9.96 26.13 -25.25
C ARG A 316 10.27 25.80 -23.80
N TYR A 317 9.75 24.68 -23.36
CA TYR A 317 9.91 24.16 -22.02
C TYR A 317 10.74 22.90 -22.00
N ARG A 318 11.38 22.69 -20.85
CA ARG A 318 11.96 21.41 -20.47
C ARG A 318 11.30 20.97 -19.17
N GLU A 319 10.84 19.73 -19.13
CA GLU A 319 10.11 19.16 -18.00
C GLU A 319 10.65 17.77 -17.66
N VAL A 320 11.01 17.57 -16.39
CA VAL A 320 11.33 16.25 -15.84
C VAL A 320 10.08 15.68 -15.22
N LEU A 321 9.69 14.47 -15.62
CA LEU A 321 8.67 13.69 -14.94
C LEU A 321 9.31 12.42 -14.41
N ARG A 322 8.96 12.02 -13.21
CA ARG A 322 9.42 10.75 -12.64
C ARG A 322 8.33 10.05 -11.86
N THR A 323 8.43 8.74 -11.77
CA THR A 323 7.54 7.91 -10.95
C THR A 323 8.22 6.61 -10.58
N ILE A 324 7.74 5.98 -9.52
CA ILE A 324 7.90 4.55 -9.27
C ILE A 324 6.53 3.91 -9.36
N ILE A 325 6.43 2.78 -10.05
CA ILE A 325 5.27 1.91 -10.09
C ILE A 325 5.52 0.76 -9.13
N THR A 326 4.63 0.60 -8.16
CA THR A 326 4.63 -0.55 -7.25
C THR A 326 3.62 -1.57 -7.73
N ASP A 327 4.11 -2.74 -8.15
CA ASP A 327 3.30 -3.89 -8.54
C ASP A 327 2.98 -4.73 -7.30
N ALA A 328 1.74 -4.60 -6.84
CA ALA A 328 1.17 -5.34 -5.72
C ALA A 328 0.13 -6.36 -6.19
N ARG A 329 0.10 -6.69 -7.50
CA ARG A 329 -1.01 -7.43 -8.11
C ARG A 329 -1.10 -8.89 -7.64
N THR A 330 0.03 -9.47 -7.24
CA THR A 330 0.06 -10.87 -6.77
C THR A 330 -0.67 -11.06 -5.44
N GLY A 331 -0.66 -10.04 -4.56
CA GLY A 331 -1.32 -10.14 -3.27
C GLY A 331 -2.61 -9.34 -3.17
N ALA A 332 -2.70 -8.18 -3.83
CA ALA A 332 -3.84 -7.28 -3.65
C ALA A 332 -4.52 -6.85 -4.96
N PHE A 333 -4.16 -7.46 -6.09
CA PHE A 333 -4.70 -7.12 -7.42
C PHE A 333 -4.67 -5.63 -7.73
N MET A 334 -3.65 -4.94 -7.21
CA MET A 334 -3.50 -3.49 -7.35
C MET A 334 -2.08 -3.12 -7.77
N TRP A 335 -1.96 -1.92 -8.31
CA TRP A 335 -0.68 -1.24 -8.49
C TRP A 335 -0.85 0.24 -8.13
N THR A 336 0.26 0.89 -7.82
CA THR A 336 0.25 2.26 -7.31
C THR A 336 1.34 3.09 -8.00
N ASN A 337 1.02 4.34 -8.33
CA ASN A 337 2.04 5.33 -8.70
C ASN A 337 2.58 6.00 -7.43
N GLU A 338 3.88 5.94 -7.23
CA GLU A 338 4.57 6.49 -6.08
C GLU A 338 5.64 7.48 -6.51
N HIS A 339 5.94 8.42 -5.62
CA HIS A 339 6.98 9.43 -5.84
C HIS A 339 6.84 10.16 -7.19
N THR A 340 5.59 10.36 -7.64
CA THR A 340 5.30 10.95 -8.94
C THR A 340 5.49 12.47 -8.86
N ILE A 341 6.51 12.98 -9.54
CA ILE A 341 6.87 14.40 -9.51
C ILE A 341 7.08 14.94 -10.92
N GLN A 342 6.69 16.19 -11.12
CA GLN A 342 6.93 16.97 -12.33
C GLN A 342 7.72 18.23 -11.98
N PHE A 343 8.77 18.53 -12.75
CA PHE A 343 9.58 19.74 -12.63
C PHE A 343 9.66 20.42 -13.99
N ARG A 344 9.25 21.68 -14.11
CA ARG A 344 9.22 22.41 -15.38
C ARG A 344 9.95 23.75 -15.24
N ALA A 345 10.63 24.14 -16.30
CA ALA A 345 11.15 25.50 -16.49
C ALA A 345 11.31 25.80 -18.01
N PRO A 346 11.45 27.07 -18.41
CA PRO A 346 11.85 27.42 -19.77
C PRO A 346 13.16 26.72 -20.14
N MET A 347 13.26 26.24 -21.38
CA MET A 347 14.38 25.38 -21.82
C MET A 347 15.75 26.02 -21.60
N ASN A 348 15.86 27.34 -21.81
CA ASN A 348 17.08 28.13 -21.62
C ASN A 348 17.41 28.45 -20.15
N GLU A 349 16.43 28.34 -19.24
CA GLU A 349 16.61 28.62 -17.81
C GLU A 349 16.59 27.34 -16.95
N PHE A 350 16.36 26.18 -17.55
CA PHE A 350 16.13 24.92 -16.82
C PHE A 350 17.26 24.58 -15.84
N GLU A 351 18.52 24.63 -16.29
CA GLU A 351 19.69 24.36 -15.43
C GLU A 351 19.87 25.39 -14.31
N ALA A 352 19.40 26.63 -14.52
CA ALA A 352 19.46 27.67 -13.50
C ALA A 352 18.40 27.47 -12.41
N TRP A 353 17.21 26.97 -12.78
CA TRP A 353 16.10 26.74 -11.83
C TRP A 353 16.09 25.37 -11.18
N LYS A 354 16.72 24.35 -11.80
CA LYS A 354 16.78 22.99 -11.23
C LYS A 354 17.23 22.97 -9.76
N PRO A 355 18.29 23.67 -9.33
CA PRO A 355 18.70 23.67 -7.92
C PRO A 355 17.61 24.21 -6.97
N ALA A 356 16.86 25.23 -7.39
CA ALA A 356 15.77 25.77 -6.57
C ALA A 356 14.63 24.75 -6.40
N LEU A 357 14.26 24.06 -7.49
CA LEU A 357 13.24 23.02 -7.47
C LEU A 357 13.68 21.80 -6.64
N ASP A 358 14.96 21.43 -6.72
CA ASP A 358 15.56 20.37 -5.89
C ASP A 358 15.50 20.75 -4.40
N VAL A 359 15.78 22.02 -4.04
CA VAL A 359 15.67 22.49 -2.65
C VAL A 359 14.23 22.41 -2.15
N ILE A 360 13.23 22.81 -2.97
CA ILE A 360 11.81 22.67 -2.60
C ILE A 360 11.49 21.21 -2.28
N HIS A 361 11.87 20.29 -3.17
CA HIS A 361 11.63 18.85 -2.99
C HIS A 361 12.36 18.26 -1.76
N ASN A 362 13.63 18.60 -1.57
CA ASN A 362 14.49 17.98 -0.56
C ASN A 362 14.32 18.57 0.84
N SER A 363 13.64 19.71 0.98
CA SER A 363 13.43 20.40 2.26
C SER A 363 12.15 20.02 3.00
N ILE A 364 11.44 19.00 2.49
CA ILE A 364 10.23 18.47 3.10
C ILE A 364 10.54 17.91 4.49
N GLU A 365 9.88 18.46 5.50
CA GLU A 365 9.94 18.00 6.89
C GLU A 365 8.52 17.65 7.36
N LEU A 366 8.29 16.37 7.64
CA LEU A 366 6.97 15.88 8.04
C LEU A 366 6.63 16.31 9.47
N ASN A 367 5.35 16.58 9.71
CA ASN A 367 4.83 16.84 11.05
C ASN A 367 4.60 15.52 11.80
N PRO A 368 5.39 15.22 12.85
CA PRO A 368 5.27 13.94 13.56
C PRO A 368 3.91 13.77 14.26
N GLN A 369 3.27 14.85 14.69
CA GLN A 369 1.95 14.80 15.32
C GLN A 369 0.86 14.46 14.29
N TRP A 370 0.97 15.05 13.10
CA TRP A 370 0.06 14.74 11.99
C TRP A 370 0.24 13.28 11.55
N ILE A 371 1.49 12.81 11.39
CA ILE A 371 1.77 11.39 11.07
C ILE A 371 1.10 10.47 12.12
N ALA A 372 1.33 10.72 13.41
CA ALA A 372 0.74 9.90 14.46
C ALA A 372 -0.79 9.93 14.47
N ALA A 373 -1.41 11.05 14.10
CA ALA A 373 -2.86 11.15 13.93
C ALA A 373 -3.35 10.33 12.73
N VAL A 374 -2.67 10.44 11.59
CA VAL A 374 -3.00 9.70 10.37
C VAL A 374 -2.80 8.20 10.55
N THR A 375 -1.71 7.74 11.17
CA THR A 375 -1.49 6.33 11.46
C THR A 375 -2.62 5.74 12.31
N ARG A 376 -3.03 6.45 13.37
CA ARG A 376 -4.18 6.03 14.20
C ARG A 376 -5.49 5.97 13.39
N ALA A 377 -5.74 6.96 12.55
CA ALA A 377 -6.94 6.99 11.70
C ALA A 377 -6.92 5.87 10.64
N MET A 378 -5.76 5.58 10.06
CA MET A 378 -5.55 4.47 9.12
C MET A 378 -5.84 3.12 9.80
N ASP A 379 -5.34 2.89 11.00
CA ASP A 379 -5.60 1.67 11.77
C ASP A 379 -7.09 1.49 12.08
N GLN A 380 -7.78 2.58 12.45
CA GLN A 380 -9.23 2.57 12.67
C GLN A 380 -10.00 2.23 11.39
N ARG A 381 -9.69 2.93 10.28
CA ARG A 381 -10.30 2.66 8.97
C ARG A 381 -10.05 1.22 8.52
N ALA A 382 -8.86 0.67 8.78
CA ALA A 382 -8.51 -0.69 8.38
C ALA A 382 -9.33 -1.72 9.15
N LYS A 383 -9.52 -1.51 10.45
CA LYS A 383 -10.40 -2.34 11.29
C LYS A 383 -11.85 -2.29 10.79
N MET A 384 -12.38 -1.09 10.53
CA MET A 384 -13.74 -0.90 10.03
C MET A 384 -13.97 -1.58 8.67
N ALA A 385 -13.01 -1.45 7.74
CA ALA A 385 -13.09 -2.11 6.43
C ALA A 385 -13.08 -3.63 6.58
N LEU A 386 -12.23 -4.17 7.46
CA LEU A 386 -12.15 -5.60 7.74
C LEU A 386 -13.46 -6.14 8.34
N ASP A 387 -14.03 -5.44 9.30
CA ASP A 387 -15.27 -5.86 9.97
C ASP A 387 -16.46 -5.78 9.00
N THR A 388 -16.50 -4.76 8.15
CA THR A 388 -17.47 -4.68 7.04
C THR A 388 -17.33 -5.87 6.09
N GLN A 389 -16.11 -6.24 5.70
CA GLN A 389 -15.89 -7.39 4.81
C GLN A 389 -16.33 -8.71 5.46
N ARG A 390 -16.09 -8.88 6.77
CA ARG A 390 -16.55 -10.06 7.52
C ARG A 390 -18.07 -10.12 7.55
N TYR A 391 -18.73 -8.99 7.78
CA TYR A 391 -20.18 -8.88 7.76
C TYR A 391 -20.76 -9.24 6.39
N ILE A 392 -20.20 -8.71 5.30
CA ILE A 392 -20.60 -9.04 3.93
C ILE A 392 -20.47 -10.55 3.67
N ASN A 393 -19.34 -11.16 4.04
CA ASN A 393 -19.13 -12.60 3.84
C ASN A 393 -20.13 -13.44 4.67
N LYS A 394 -20.45 -13.00 5.89
CA LYS A 394 -21.47 -13.66 6.73
C LYS A 394 -22.85 -13.60 6.06
N VAL A 395 -23.27 -12.42 5.62
CA VAL A 395 -24.55 -12.22 4.92
C VAL A 395 -24.60 -13.03 3.62
N ALA A 396 -23.51 -13.08 2.86
CA ALA A 396 -23.43 -13.89 1.65
C ALA A 396 -23.63 -15.39 1.93
N ASN A 397 -23.01 -15.91 2.99
CA ASN A 397 -23.23 -17.29 3.42
C ASN A 397 -24.69 -17.53 3.83
N GLU A 398 -25.29 -16.60 4.57
CA GLU A 398 -26.71 -16.68 4.96
C GLU A 398 -27.64 -16.67 3.72
N ILE A 399 -27.32 -15.88 2.70
CA ILE A 399 -28.08 -15.86 1.42
C ILE A 399 -27.98 -17.21 0.72
N VAL A 400 -26.78 -17.81 0.63
CA VAL A 400 -26.60 -19.13 0.00
C VAL A 400 -27.40 -20.19 0.75
N GLU A 401 -27.39 -20.15 2.08
CA GLU A 401 -28.09 -21.13 2.91
C GLU A 401 -29.61 -20.95 2.87
N ASN A 402 -30.11 -19.72 2.84
CA ASN A 402 -31.51 -19.44 2.58
C ASN A 402 -31.92 -19.94 1.18
N ARG A 403 -31.12 -19.68 0.14
CA ARG A 403 -31.39 -20.21 -1.21
C ARG A 403 -31.41 -21.73 -1.22
N ARG A 404 -30.46 -22.40 -0.55
CA ARG A 404 -30.44 -23.86 -0.43
C ARG A 404 -31.69 -24.39 0.25
N ARG A 405 -32.14 -23.75 1.33
CA ARG A 405 -33.37 -24.12 2.04
C ARG A 405 -34.60 -23.94 1.16
N THR A 406 -34.77 -22.78 0.53
CA THR A 406 -35.89 -22.53 -0.39
C THR A 406 -35.87 -23.50 -1.58
N HIS A 407 -34.70 -23.80 -2.16
CA HIS A 407 -34.59 -24.81 -3.21
C HIS A 407 -34.89 -26.23 -2.72
N ALA A 408 -34.58 -26.57 -1.47
CA ALA A 408 -34.95 -27.84 -0.87
C ALA A 408 -36.47 -27.93 -0.68
N GLU A 409 -37.11 -26.86 -0.19
CA GLU A 409 -38.57 -26.74 -0.06
C GLU A 409 -39.25 -26.86 -1.43
N ILE A 410 -38.80 -26.12 -2.46
CA ILE A 410 -39.34 -26.23 -3.83
C ILE A 410 -39.17 -27.64 -4.41
N ARG A 411 -38.01 -28.27 -4.22
CA ARG A 411 -37.80 -29.66 -4.69
C ARG A 411 -38.72 -30.63 -3.97
N TYR A 412 -38.95 -30.43 -2.68
CA TYR A 412 -39.84 -31.25 -1.89
C TYR A 412 -41.29 -31.07 -2.32
N GLU A 413 -41.74 -29.83 -2.55
CA GLU A 413 -43.07 -29.55 -3.11
C GLU A 413 -43.24 -30.13 -4.52
N ASN A 414 -42.23 -30.02 -5.39
CA ASN A 414 -42.25 -30.65 -6.70
C ASN A 414 -42.31 -32.18 -6.60
N TYR A 415 -41.62 -32.78 -5.63
CA TYR A 415 -41.72 -34.22 -5.37
C TYR A 415 -43.15 -34.60 -4.99
N LEU A 416 -43.76 -33.91 -4.02
CA LEU A 416 -45.15 -34.12 -3.62
C LEU A 416 -46.13 -33.97 -4.79
N PHE A 417 -45.94 -32.94 -5.62
CA PHE A 417 -46.76 -32.73 -6.80
C PHE A 417 -46.62 -33.86 -7.84
N ILE A 418 -45.39 -34.31 -8.13
CA ILE A 418 -45.13 -35.37 -9.10
C ILE A 418 -45.63 -36.73 -8.59
N THR A 419 -45.50 -37.01 -7.30
CA THR A 419 -45.98 -38.27 -6.71
C THR A 419 -47.48 -38.27 -6.44
N GLY A 420 -48.18 -37.14 -6.63
CA GLY A 420 -49.59 -37.00 -6.32
C GLY A 420 -49.87 -37.21 -4.82
N GLN A 421 -48.99 -36.68 -3.98
CA GLN A 421 -49.06 -36.76 -2.52
C GLN A 421 -49.14 -35.37 -1.89
N ASP A 422 -49.74 -35.27 -0.71
CA ASP A 422 -49.77 -34.07 0.13
C ASP A 422 -49.42 -34.44 1.59
N GLU A 423 -48.98 -33.43 2.36
CA GLU A 423 -48.76 -33.56 3.80
C GLU A 423 -50.04 -33.19 4.57
N TYR A 424 -50.63 -34.17 5.27
CA TYR A 424 -51.82 -33.97 6.10
C TYR A 424 -51.46 -33.99 7.58
N ILE A 425 -52.09 -33.11 8.35
CA ILE A 425 -52.00 -33.10 9.81
C ILE A 425 -53.06 -34.03 10.38
N ASN A 426 -52.65 -35.09 11.07
CA ASN A 426 -53.55 -36.01 11.74
C ASN A 426 -54.30 -35.28 12.87
N PRO A 427 -55.64 -35.23 12.85
CA PRO A 427 -56.42 -34.44 13.81
C PRO A 427 -56.35 -34.98 15.25
N PHE A 428 -56.08 -36.28 15.43
CA PHE A 428 -56.00 -36.96 16.73
C PHE A 428 -54.58 -36.98 17.30
N THR A 429 -53.56 -37.20 16.47
CA THR A 429 -52.17 -37.33 16.95
C THR A 429 -51.30 -36.08 16.72
N LYS A 430 -51.76 -35.14 15.89
CA LYS A 430 -51.03 -33.94 15.44
C LYS A 430 -49.73 -34.22 14.66
N LYS A 431 -49.47 -35.46 14.26
CA LYS A 431 -48.35 -35.83 13.39
C LYS A 431 -48.66 -35.49 11.93
N VAL A 432 -47.62 -35.19 11.16
CA VAL A 432 -47.70 -35.00 9.71
C VAL A 432 -47.59 -36.36 9.03
N GLU A 433 -48.50 -36.64 8.11
CA GLU A 433 -48.59 -37.87 7.34
C GLU A 433 -48.54 -37.55 5.85
N LEU A 434 -47.80 -38.35 5.08
CA LEU A 434 -47.77 -38.28 3.62
C LEU A 434 -48.83 -39.20 3.06
N ASP A 435 -49.71 -38.65 2.23
CA ASP A 435 -50.81 -39.42 1.66
C ASP A 435 -51.24 -38.87 0.30
N THR A 436 -52.12 -39.57 -0.41
CA THR A 436 -52.54 -39.15 -1.76
C THR A 436 -53.27 -37.80 -1.76
N SER A 437 -52.98 -36.98 -2.77
CA SER A 437 -53.65 -35.70 -3.07
C SER A 437 -54.73 -35.84 -4.15
N ALA A 438 -55.05 -37.07 -4.58
CA ALA A 438 -55.99 -37.32 -5.68
C ALA A 438 -57.43 -36.90 -5.37
N TYR A 439 -57.77 -36.73 -4.07
CA TYR A 439 -59.11 -36.36 -3.60
C TYR A 439 -59.08 -35.04 -2.84
N ARG A 440 -60.10 -34.21 -3.01
CA ARG A 440 -60.18 -32.87 -2.39
C ARG A 440 -60.32 -32.90 -0.88
N HIS A 441 -60.88 -33.96 -0.31
CA HIS A 441 -61.16 -34.07 1.12
C HIS A 441 -60.71 -35.44 1.65
N ARG A 442 -59.93 -35.38 2.74
CA ARG A 442 -59.49 -36.53 3.52
C ARG A 442 -60.04 -36.42 4.93
N TRP A 443 -60.65 -37.49 5.42
CA TRP A 443 -61.16 -37.64 6.77
C TRP A 443 -60.44 -38.79 7.44
N MET A 444 -60.19 -38.67 8.75
CA MET A 444 -59.63 -39.73 9.55
C MET A 444 -60.51 -39.95 10.79
N ASN A 445 -60.62 -41.18 11.25
CA ASN A 445 -61.31 -41.47 12.51
C ASN A 445 -60.33 -41.71 13.69
N ASN A 446 -60.89 -41.80 14.89
CA ASN A 446 -60.17 -42.11 16.13
C ASN A 446 -59.53 -43.52 16.19
N HIS A 447 -59.79 -44.39 15.21
CA HIS A 447 -59.22 -45.74 15.10
C HIS A 447 -58.11 -45.82 14.04
N GLY A 448 -57.86 -44.74 13.28
CA GLY A 448 -56.85 -44.68 12.22
C GLY A 448 -57.35 -45.02 10.82
N ASP A 449 -58.65 -45.26 10.63
CA ASP A 449 -59.22 -45.43 9.28
C ASP A 449 -59.28 -44.07 8.56
N ILE A 450 -59.05 -44.10 7.24
CA ILE A 450 -59.00 -42.90 6.38
C ILE A 450 -60.08 -43.03 5.30
N LEU A 451 -60.80 -41.94 5.06
CA LEU A 451 -61.80 -41.82 4.01
C LEU A 451 -61.45 -40.66 3.06
N TYR A 452 -61.58 -40.90 1.77
CA TYR A 452 -61.33 -39.94 0.70
C TYR A 452 -62.62 -39.58 -0.04
N THR A 453 -62.81 -38.31 -0.37
CA THR A 453 -63.95 -37.84 -1.16
C THR A 453 -63.64 -36.52 -1.86
N ASP A 454 -64.23 -36.31 -3.04
CA ASP A 454 -64.20 -35.02 -3.74
C ASP A 454 -65.42 -34.14 -3.41
N GLU A 455 -66.42 -34.72 -2.76
CA GLU A 455 -67.68 -34.07 -2.48
C GLU A 455 -67.59 -33.21 -1.22
N SER A 456 -67.71 -31.89 -1.40
CA SER A 456 -67.66 -30.94 -0.28
C SER A 456 -68.78 -31.10 0.75
N THR A 457 -69.90 -31.71 0.35
CA THR A 457 -71.07 -31.95 1.20
C THR A 457 -71.05 -33.32 1.88
N TYR A 458 -70.11 -34.20 1.54
CA TYR A 458 -70.06 -35.55 2.11
C TYR A 458 -69.56 -35.51 3.55
N ASN A 459 -70.43 -35.89 4.49
CA ASN A 459 -70.15 -35.99 5.91
C ASN A 459 -70.06 -37.47 6.34
N PRO A 460 -68.87 -38.03 6.59
CA PRO A 460 -68.72 -39.43 6.98
C PRO A 460 -69.36 -39.72 8.35
N GLN A 461 -69.60 -38.71 9.19
CA GLN A 461 -70.32 -38.91 10.46
C GLN A 461 -71.80 -39.25 10.24
N GLU A 462 -72.35 -38.91 9.07
CA GLU A 462 -73.74 -39.18 8.71
C GLU A 462 -73.89 -40.45 7.87
N HIS A 463 -72.94 -40.69 6.96
CA HIS A 463 -73.01 -41.77 5.98
C HIS A 463 -72.28 -43.06 6.42
N GLU A 464 -71.24 -42.98 7.26
CA GLU A 464 -70.44 -44.11 7.73
C GLU A 464 -70.66 -44.40 9.23
N LYS A 465 -71.92 -44.31 9.68
CA LYS A 465 -72.28 -44.44 11.10
C LYS A 465 -71.91 -45.82 11.65
N ARG A 466 -70.89 -45.84 12.50
CA ARG A 466 -70.50 -46.99 13.33
C ARG A 466 -70.41 -46.56 14.80
N PRO A 467 -70.81 -47.41 15.76
CA PRO A 467 -70.62 -47.12 17.17
C PRO A 467 -69.14 -46.84 17.46
N ASN A 468 -68.86 -45.79 18.22
CA ASN A 468 -67.53 -45.36 18.67
C ASN A 468 -66.58 -44.78 17.59
N TYR A 469 -67.05 -44.56 16.36
CA TYR A 469 -66.29 -43.89 15.31
C TYR A 469 -66.54 -42.38 15.33
N GLU A 470 -65.48 -41.59 15.52
CA GLU A 470 -65.52 -40.12 15.37
C GLU A 470 -64.66 -39.73 14.17
N TRP A 471 -65.27 -39.17 13.13
CA TRP A 471 -64.55 -38.69 11.95
C TRP A 471 -64.19 -37.21 12.05
N LYS A 472 -62.94 -36.87 11.73
CA LYS A 472 -62.44 -35.50 11.66
C LYS A 472 -61.74 -35.25 10.33
N LYS A 473 -62.04 -34.12 9.71
CA LYS A 473 -61.39 -33.70 8.47
C LYS A 473 -59.92 -33.41 8.74
N THR A 474 -59.03 -34.00 7.94
CA THR A 474 -57.59 -33.74 8.07
C THR A 474 -57.22 -32.49 7.29
N GLN A 475 -56.46 -31.58 7.90
CA GLN A 475 -56.01 -30.36 7.23
C GLN A 475 -54.70 -30.64 6.50
N VAL A 476 -54.58 -30.11 5.28
CA VAL A 476 -53.28 -30.03 4.60
C VAL A 476 -52.41 -29.07 5.38
N ARG A 477 -51.15 -29.43 5.62
CA ARG A 477 -50.20 -28.59 6.34
C ARG A 477 -50.07 -27.22 5.65
N PRO A 478 -50.20 -26.09 6.38
CA PRO A 478 -49.96 -24.76 5.81
C PRO A 478 -48.52 -24.65 5.28
N ARG A 479 -48.37 -24.07 4.09
CA ARG A 479 -47.08 -23.86 3.42
C ARG A 479 -46.38 -22.60 3.93
#